data_AF-A0A957WD82-F1
#
_entry.id   AF-A0A957WD82-F1
#
_cell.length_a   1.000
_cell.length_b   1.000
_cell.length_c   1.000
_cell.angle_alpha   90.00
_cell.angle_beta   90.00
_cell.angle_gamma   90.00
#
_symmetry.space_group_name_H-M   'P 1'
#
loop_
_entity.id
_entity.type
_entity.pdbx_description
1 polymer ?
#
loop_
_entity_poly.entity_id
_entity_poly.type
_entity_poly.pdbx_seq_one_letter_code
_entity_poly.pdbx_strand_id
1 'polypeptide(L)'
;ANPAYPGLEQRPAHSVSKLYYRVSTRPLLAAYEAAFGDLVMHVDGVERRPPGWPEWSITTQIETMAYWQQVWAAIACHRSQLPGYEGLKDLSVEHRQNLWGQEHYYRVFSLVNGGRAMEHDLFEGVS
;
A
#
# COMPACT_ATOMS: atom_id res chain seq x y z
N ALA A 1 13.62 2.34 14.58
CA ALA A 1 15.03 2.17 14.14
C ALA A 1 15.83 1.63 15.31
N ASN A 2 16.69 0.62 15.10
CA ASN A 2 17.58 0.12 16.15
C ASN A 2 18.81 1.03 16.23
N PRO A 3 19.03 1.78 17.33
CA PRO A 3 20.20 2.65 17.47
C PRO A 3 21.51 1.87 17.57
N ALA A 4 21.47 0.56 17.87
CA ALA A 4 22.63 -0.30 17.98
C ALA A 4 22.99 -1.04 16.68
N TYR A 5 22.44 -0.62 15.53
CA TYR A 5 22.78 -1.26 14.25
C TYR A 5 24.26 -0.94 13.88
N PRO A 6 25.14 -1.96 13.79
CA PRO A 6 26.57 -1.72 13.58
C PRO A 6 26.85 -1.03 12.24
N GLY A 7 27.77 -0.08 12.23
CA GLY A 7 28.23 0.60 11.01
C GLY A 7 27.43 1.85 10.61
N LEU A 8 26.52 2.35 11.45
CA LEU A 8 25.84 3.63 11.23
C LEU A 8 26.72 4.86 11.56
N GLU A 9 27.66 4.72 12.50
CA GLU A 9 28.48 5.84 12.98
C GLU A 9 29.41 6.47 11.92
N GLN A 10 29.68 5.75 10.82
CA GLN A 10 30.61 6.20 9.77
C GLN A 10 29.93 6.64 8.46
N ARG A 11 28.60 6.69 8.41
CA ARG A 11 27.88 7.11 7.20
C ARG A 11 27.33 8.53 7.36
N PRO A 12 27.37 9.36 6.31
CA PRO A 12 26.71 10.66 6.36
C PRO A 12 25.20 10.46 6.57
N ALA A 13 24.58 11.41 7.29
CA ALA A 13 23.13 11.42 7.46
C ALA A 13 22.44 11.50 6.09
N HIS A 14 21.41 10.68 5.90
CA HIS A 14 20.61 10.67 4.68
C HIS A 14 19.30 11.40 4.90
N SER A 15 18.93 12.26 3.97
CA SER A 15 17.61 12.90 3.92
C SER A 15 16.84 12.37 2.72
N VAL A 16 15.63 11.88 2.95
CA VAL A 16 14.73 11.46 1.87
C VAL A 16 14.05 12.68 1.26
N SER A 17 13.93 12.72 -0.07
CA SER A 17 13.32 13.84 -0.78
C SER A 17 11.79 13.88 -0.63
N LYS A 18 11.14 12.71 -0.46
CA LYS A 18 9.70 12.57 -0.36
C LYS A 18 9.35 11.43 0.61
N LEU A 19 8.23 11.55 1.32
CA LEU A 19 7.69 10.49 2.18
C LEU A 19 6.19 10.33 1.91
N TYR A 20 5.77 9.09 1.71
CA TYR A 20 4.39 8.71 1.46
C TYR A 20 3.94 7.61 2.41
N TYR A 21 2.66 7.62 2.75
CA TYR A 21 1.98 6.46 3.29
C TYR A 21 1.21 5.78 2.17
N ARG A 22 1.44 4.47 1.99
CA ARG A 22 0.54 3.64 1.20
C ARG A 22 -0.77 3.49 1.98
N VAL A 23 -1.89 3.72 1.32
CA VAL A 23 -3.20 3.73 1.96
C VAL A 23 -4.21 2.93 1.14
N SER A 24 -5.19 2.36 1.84
CA SER A 24 -6.37 1.78 1.20
C SER A 24 -7.49 2.81 1.20
N THR A 25 -8.00 3.14 0.01
CA THR A 25 -9.21 3.94 -0.09
C THR A 25 -10.40 3.14 0.47
N ARG A 26 -11.50 3.82 0.84
CA ARG A 26 -12.71 3.11 1.29
C ARG A 26 -13.23 2.09 0.25
N PRO A 27 -13.31 2.41 -1.06
CA PRO A 27 -13.69 1.43 -2.07
C PRO A 27 -12.73 0.24 -2.13
N LEU A 28 -11.42 0.50 -2.07
CA LEU A 28 -10.42 -0.57 -2.10
C LEU A 28 -10.52 -1.46 -0.86
N LEU A 29 -10.66 -0.86 0.33
CA LEU A 29 -10.85 -1.61 1.57
C LEU A 29 -12.10 -2.49 1.50
N ALA A 30 -13.22 -1.97 1.00
CA ALA A 30 -14.45 -2.75 0.82
C ALA A 30 -14.26 -3.92 -0.16
N ALA A 31 -13.53 -3.71 -1.26
CA ALA A 31 -13.19 -4.78 -2.19
C ALA A 31 -12.30 -5.85 -1.53
N TYR A 32 -11.36 -5.43 -0.68
CA TYR A 32 -10.54 -6.35 0.11
C TYR A 32 -11.39 -7.12 1.13
N GLU A 33 -12.28 -6.47 1.89
CA GLU A 33 -13.16 -7.18 2.85
C GLU A 33 -14.10 -8.16 2.14
N ALA A 34 -14.60 -7.82 0.95
CA ALA A 34 -15.40 -8.73 0.13
C ALA A 34 -14.60 -9.96 -0.34
N ALA A 35 -13.29 -9.82 -0.56
CA ALA A 35 -12.40 -10.89 -1.03
C ALA A 35 -11.78 -11.73 0.10
N PHE A 36 -11.41 -11.09 1.20
CA PHE A 36 -10.62 -11.67 2.29
C PHE A 36 -11.45 -11.94 3.56
N GLY A 37 -12.71 -11.50 3.60
CA GLY A 37 -13.51 -11.48 4.81
C GLY A 37 -13.17 -10.29 5.72
N ASP A 38 -13.67 -10.32 6.94
CA ASP A 38 -13.57 -9.21 7.88
C ASP A 38 -12.09 -8.95 8.25
N LEU A 39 -11.56 -7.79 7.86
CA LEU A 39 -10.19 -7.39 8.11
C LEU A 39 -10.07 -6.80 9.52
N VAL A 40 -9.99 -7.68 10.51
CA VAL A 40 -10.01 -7.30 11.92
C VAL A 40 -8.89 -7.95 12.70
N MET A 41 -8.33 -7.22 13.67
CA MET A 41 -7.38 -7.75 14.62
C MET A 41 -7.78 -7.39 16.05
N HIS A 42 -7.61 -8.32 16.98
CA HIS A 42 -7.80 -8.07 18.41
C HIS A 42 -6.44 -7.83 19.05
N VAL A 43 -6.23 -6.65 19.64
CA VAL A 43 -4.98 -6.26 20.30
C VAL A 43 -5.31 -5.73 21.68
N ASP A 44 -4.79 -6.38 22.71
CA ASP A 44 -5.05 -6.02 24.12
C ASP A 44 -6.54 -5.94 24.46
N GLY A 45 -7.35 -6.85 23.89
CA GLY A 45 -8.80 -6.91 24.07
C GLY A 45 -9.59 -5.87 23.26
N VAL A 46 -8.92 -5.05 22.45
CA VAL A 46 -9.57 -4.05 21.58
C VAL A 46 -9.60 -4.53 20.14
N GLU A 47 -10.78 -4.49 19.54
CA GLU A 47 -10.96 -4.69 18.11
C GLU A 47 -10.34 -3.51 17.33
N ARG A 48 -9.45 -3.80 16.38
CA ARG A 48 -8.85 -2.82 15.48
C ARG A 48 -9.14 -3.20 14.03
N ARG A 49 -9.56 -2.21 13.26
CA ARG A 49 -9.84 -2.32 11.82
C ARG A 49 -8.93 -1.38 11.04
N PRO A 50 -8.55 -1.74 9.80
CA PRO A 50 -7.82 -0.83 8.93
C PRO A 50 -8.65 0.42 8.65
N PRO A 51 -8.05 1.62 8.68
CA PRO A 51 -8.77 2.82 8.32
C PRO A 51 -8.98 2.86 6.80
N GLY A 52 -10.24 2.98 6.35
CA GLY A 52 -10.56 3.29 4.96
C GLY A 52 -10.40 4.77 4.68
N TRP A 53 -9.38 5.15 3.90
CA TRP A 53 -9.08 6.56 3.60
C TRP A 53 -10.08 7.13 2.60
N PRO A 54 -10.58 8.37 2.81
CA PRO A 54 -11.45 9.00 1.83
C PRO A 54 -10.67 9.41 0.58
N GLU A 55 -11.26 9.24 -0.61
CA GLU A 55 -10.56 9.44 -1.89
C GLU A 55 -10.00 10.86 -2.07
N TRP A 56 -10.70 11.88 -1.55
CA TRP A 56 -10.24 13.28 -1.61
C TRP A 56 -8.89 13.50 -0.91
N SER A 57 -8.52 12.62 0.03
CA SER A 57 -7.25 12.73 0.75
C SER A 57 -6.07 12.16 -0.04
N ILE A 58 -6.32 11.35 -1.07
CA ILE A 58 -5.25 10.74 -1.86
C ILE A 58 -4.52 11.82 -2.65
N THR A 59 -3.20 11.79 -2.61
CA THR A 59 -2.34 12.77 -3.29
C THR A 59 -1.58 12.18 -4.46
N THR A 60 -1.49 10.85 -4.53
CA THR A 60 -0.74 10.14 -5.56
C THR A 60 -1.41 8.81 -5.90
N GLN A 61 -1.58 8.54 -7.19
CA GLN A 61 -2.16 7.31 -7.73
C GLN A 61 -1.22 6.69 -8.75
N ILE A 62 -0.79 5.45 -8.51
CA ILE A 62 0.10 4.73 -9.40
C ILE A 62 -0.71 3.67 -10.15
N GLU A 63 -0.69 3.74 -11.48
CA GLU A 63 -1.26 2.72 -12.35
C GLU A 63 -0.36 1.48 -12.35
N THR A 64 -0.88 0.37 -11.85
CA THR A 64 -0.15 -0.91 -11.70
C THR A 64 -0.80 -2.05 -12.48
N MET A 65 -1.78 -1.76 -13.32
CA MET A 65 -2.51 -2.76 -14.11
C MET A 65 -1.58 -3.65 -14.94
N ALA A 66 -0.49 -3.12 -15.50
CA ALA A 66 0.46 -3.94 -16.26
C ALA A 66 1.17 -5.03 -15.41
N TYR A 67 1.14 -4.91 -14.08
CA TYR A 67 1.90 -5.72 -13.14
C TYR A 67 1.04 -6.59 -12.21
N TRP A 68 -0.28 -6.64 -12.40
CA TRP A 68 -1.18 -7.37 -11.49
C TRP A 68 -0.85 -8.86 -11.38
N GLN A 69 -0.32 -9.47 -12.45
CA GLN A 69 0.07 -10.88 -12.47
C GLN A 69 1.28 -11.16 -11.58
N GLN A 70 2.24 -10.24 -11.55
CA GLN A 70 3.43 -10.31 -10.70
C GLN A 70 3.03 -10.18 -9.23
N VAL A 71 2.08 -9.28 -8.92
CA VAL A 71 1.49 -9.17 -7.57
C VAL A 71 0.81 -10.47 -7.18
N TRP A 72 -0.01 -11.06 -8.06
CA TRP A 72 -0.66 -12.35 -7.79
C TRP A 72 0.35 -13.49 -7.56
N ALA A 73 1.41 -13.56 -8.37
CA ALA A 73 2.47 -14.56 -8.20
C ALA A 73 3.17 -14.41 -6.84
N ALA A 74 3.47 -13.17 -6.42
CA ALA A 74 4.04 -12.90 -5.10
C ALA A 74 3.08 -13.33 -3.97
N ILE A 75 1.79 -13.00 -4.07
CA ILE A 75 0.76 -13.40 -3.10
C ILE A 75 0.68 -14.93 -2.99
N ALA A 76 0.77 -15.65 -4.11
CA ALA A 76 0.73 -17.11 -4.13
C ALA A 76 1.91 -17.76 -3.37
N CYS A 77 3.06 -17.10 -3.27
CA CYS A 77 4.17 -17.57 -2.44
C CYS A 77 3.84 -17.55 -0.93
N HIS A 78 2.88 -16.74 -0.50
CA HIS A 78 2.47 -16.57 0.91
C HIS A 78 1.21 -17.37 1.28
N ARG A 79 0.85 -18.41 0.50
CA ARG A 79 -0.37 -19.21 0.68
C ARG A 79 -0.63 -19.69 2.12
N SER A 80 0.40 -20.06 2.88
CA SER A 80 0.25 -20.58 4.26
C SER A 80 0.02 -19.47 5.29
N GLN A 81 0.24 -18.21 4.93
CA GLN A 81 0.11 -17.05 5.79
C GLN A 81 -1.19 -16.27 5.55
N LEU A 82 -1.95 -16.63 4.51
CA LEU A 82 -3.16 -15.93 4.09
C LEU A 82 -4.41 -16.77 4.42
N PRO A 83 -5.16 -16.43 5.50
CA PRO A 83 -6.32 -17.21 5.97
C PRO A 83 -7.47 -17.34 4.94
N GLY A 84 -7.45 -16.56 3.86
CA GLY A 84 -8.44 -16.59 2.77
C GLY A 84 -7.87 -16.93 1.39
N TYR A 85 -6.68 -17.56 1.30
CA TYR A 85 -5.98 -17.77 0.03
C TYR A 85 -6.83 -18.49 -1.03
N GLU A 86 -7.58 -19.54 -0.65
CA GLU A 86 -8.42 -20.28 -1.60
C GLU A 86 -9.53 -19.38 -2.19
N GLY A 87 -10.14 -18.50 -1.39
CA GLY A 87 -11.13 -17.54 -1.90
C GLY A 87 -10.54 -16.54 -2.91
N LEU A 88 -9.29 -16.12 -2.71
CA LEU A 88 -8.59 -15.22 -3.64
C LEU A 88 -8.29 -15.86 -4.98
N LYS A 89 -7.96 -17.15 -4.96
CA LYS A 89 -7.65 -17.93 -6.14
C LYS A 89 -8.85 -18.03 -7.07
N ASP A 90 -10.04 -18.08 -6.49
CA ASP A 90 -11.31 -18.23 -7.19
C ASP A 90 -11.91 -16.89 -7.67
N LEU A 91 -11.32 -15.75 -7.27
CA LEU A 91 -11.72 -14.45 -7.81
C LEU A 91 -11.55 -14.40 -9.32
N SER A 92 -12.49 -13.75 -10.02
CA SER A 92 -12.35 -13.46 -11.45
C SER A 92 -11.09 -12.64 -11.71
N VAL A 93 -10.58 -12.71 -12.94
CA VAL A 93 -9.42 -11.89 -13.36
C VAL A 93 -9.71 -10.40 -13.16
N GLU A 94 -10.93 -9.96 -13.49
CA GLU A 94 -11.39 -8.58 -13.28
C GLU A 94 -11.33 -8.15 -11.81
N HIS A 95 -11.76 -9.01 -10.87
CA HIS A 95 -11.65 -8.68 -9.44
C HIS A 95 -10.19 -8.58 -8.98
N ARG A 96 -9.32 -9.49 -9.43
CA ARG A 96 -7.87 -9.42 -9.13
C ARG A 96 -7.23 -8.16 -9.70
N GLN A 97 -7.63 -7.76 -10.90
CA GLN A 97 -7.21 -6.51 -11.52
C GLN A 97 -7.69 -5.30 -10.71
N ASN A 98 -8.93 -5.29 -10.24
CA ASN A 98 -9.45 -4.18 -9.42
C ASN A 98 -8.73 -4.05 -8.06
N LEU A 99 -8.26 -5.15 -7.47
CA LEU A 99 -7.54 -5.14 -6.19
C LEU A 99 -6.10 -4.62 -6.29
N TRP A 100 -5.43 -4.82 -7.45
CA TRP A 100 -3.99 -4.57 -7.61
C TRP A 100 -3.63 -3.72 -8.84
N GLY A 101 -4.62 -3.25 -9.59
CA GLY A 101 -4.42 -2.47 -10.81
C GLY A 101 -4.10 -1.00 -10.55
N GLN A 102 -4.33 -0.53 -9.33
CA GLN A 102 -3.95 0.80 -8.87
C GLN A 102 -3.47 0.77 -7.43
N GLU A 103 -2.48 1.60 -7.12
CA GLU A 103 -2.03 1.86 -5.76
C GLU A 103 -2.24 3.32 -5.37
N HIS A 104 -2.61 3.54 -4.11
CA HIS A 104 -2.98 4.84 -3.58
C HIS A 104 -2.04 5.26 -2.45
N TYR A 105 -1.65 6.54 -2.47
CA TYR A 105 -0.71 7.09 -1.51
C TYR A 105 -1.15 8.46 -1.01
N TYR A 106 -0.83 8.71 0.26
CA TYR A 106 -0.89 10.02 0.90
C TYR A 106 0.51 10.57 1.08
N ARG A 107 0.80 11.74 0.50
CA ARG A 107 2.08 12.44 0.61
C ARG A 107 2.16 13.11 1.97
N VAL A 108 3.03 12.59 2.82
CA VAL A 108 3.28 13.12 4.17
C VAL A 108 4.13 14.39 4.08
N PHE A 109 5.20 14.33 3.29
CA PHE A 109 5.98 15.51 2.94
C PHE A 109 6.70 15.34 1.61
N SER A 110 7.11 16.47 1.05
CA SER A 110 7.91 16.54 -0.17
C SER A 110 8.85 17.74 -0.12
N LEU A 111 10.13 17.51 -0.37
CA LEU A 111 11.13 18.56 -0.60
C LEU A 111 11.21 18.96 -2.08
N VAL A 112 10.61 18.15 -2.96
CA VAL A 112 10.47 18.38 -4.40
C VAL A 112 8.99 18.28 -4.74
N ASN A 113 8.46 19.17 -5.58
CA ASN A 113 7.01 19.26 -5.89
C ASN A 113 6.10 19.50 -4.66
N GLY A 114 5.74 20.77 -4.42
CA GLY A 114 5.00 21.22 -3.23
C GLY A 114 3.51 21.57 -3.46
N GLY A 115 2.91 21.07 -4.54
CA GLY A 115 1.54 21.43 -4.95
C GLY A 115 0.42 20.55 -4.34
N ARG A 116 -0.82 20.80 -4.78
CA ARG A 116 -2.01 19.96 -4.49
C ARG A 116 -2.45 19.08 -5.66
N ALA A 117 -1.71 19.11 -6.77
CA ALA A 117 -1.97 18.25 -7.91
C ALA A 117 -1.78 16.78 -7.49
N MET A 118 -2.62 15.92 -8.07
CA MET A 118 -2.47 14.47 -7.98
C MET A 118 -1.20 14.07 -8.74
N GLU A 119 -0.32 13.34 -8.09
CA GLU A 119 0.86 12.76 -8.75
C GLU A 119 0.53 11.39 -9.32
N HIS A 120 1.21 11.02 -10.40
CA HIS A 120 1.12 9.68 -11.01
C HIS A 120 2.44 8.91 -11.00
N ASP A 121 3.47 9.49 -10.38
CA ASP A 121 4.79 8.92 -10.18
C ASP A 121 5.32 9.32 -8.80
N LEU A 122 5.76 8.34 -7.99
CA LEU A 122 6.38 8.61 -6.69
C LEU A 122 7.69 9.39 -6.82
N PHE A 123 8.35 9.30 -7.99
CA PHE A 123 9.62 9.99 -8.30
C PHE A 123 9.43 11.32 -9.02
N GLU A 124 8.20 11.78 -9.24
CA GLU A 124 7.96 13.07 -9.88
C GLU A 124 8.75 14.18 -9.17
N GLY A 125 9.58 14.91 -9.92
CA GLY A 125 10.44 15.99 -9.40
C GLY A 125 11.75 15.55 -8.74
N VAL A 126 12.04 14.25 -8.63
CA VAL A 126 13.36 13.74 -8.20
C VAL A 126 14.28 13.63 -9.42
N SER A 127 15.49 14.18 -9.33
CA SER A 127 16.53 14.16 -10.36
C SER A 127 17.75 13.38 -9.90
#